data_AF-A0A2H6K558-F1
#
_entry.id   AF-A0A2H6K558-F1
#
_cell.length_a   1.000
_cell.length_b   1.000
_cell.length_c   1.000
_cell.angle_alpha   90.00
_cell.angle_beta   90.00
_cell.angle_gamma   90.00
#
_symmetry.space_group_name_H-M   'P 1'
#
loop_
_entity.id
_entity.type
_entity.pdbx_description
1 polymer ?
#
loop_
_entity_poly.entity_id
_entity_poly.type
_entity_poly.pdbx_seq_one_letter_code
_entity_poly.pdbx_strand_id
1 'polypeptide(L)'
;MDLRRLLELLAAGKLSVGEAESRLSLTGIDALEDFARLDTGRHARKGVPEVVYAPGKTAEQLVKICAAMVRATGSAIASGLEEGQWQALEKEFPDRITTADPRARIMVIRAPGQERSSDAGTIGIISAGTADIPVAEQAAIMAGEMGCTVLRAYDVGVAGVHRLADPLKQMLSSDTRALVVVAGMEGALPSVVSGLVPVPVIGLPTSTGYGLGGEGITALLAMLQSCSPGLSVVNIDNGIGAGATAALIAKAAGR
;
A
#
# COMPACT_ATOMS: atom_id res chain seq x y z
N MET A 1 -13.59 -4.22 26.26
CA MET A 1 -14.95 -4.69 26.58
C MET A 1 -15.02 -6.12 26.07
N ASP A 2 -15.48 -7.07 26.87
CA ASP A 2 -15.66 -8.46 26.43
C ASP A 2 -16.64 -8.51 25.24
N LEU A 3 -16.29 -9.25 24.18
CA LEU A 3 -17.12 -9.46 22.98
C LEU A 3 -18.53 -9.93 23.37
N ARG A 4 -18.62 -10.81 24.37
CA ARG A 4 -19.89 -11.32 24.87
C ARG A 4 -20.77 -10.21 25.44
N ARG A 5 -20.19 -9.32 26.24
CA ARG A 5 -20.88 -8.15 26.83
C ARG A 5 -21.37 -7.18 25.76
N LEU A 6 -20.60 -7.00 24.68
CA LEU A 6 -20.96 -6.12 23.56
C LEU A 6 -22.14 -6.70 22.77
N LEU A 7 -22.11 -8.00 22.48
CA LEU A 7 -23.21 -8.73 21.83
C LEU A 7 -24.48 -8.76 22.69
N GLU A 8 -24.35 -8.94 24.01
CA GLU A 8 -25.47 -8.86 24.96
C GLU A 8 -26.15 -7.48 24.96
N LEU A 9 -25.36 -6.41 24.87
CA LEU A 9 -25.89 -5.05 24.81
C LEU A 9 -26.58 -4.74 23.46
N LEU A 10 -26.06 -5.28 22.36
CA LEU A 10 -26.71 -5.21 21.04
C LEU A 10 -28.02 -5.99 21.02
N ALA A 11 -28.01 -7.24 21.52
CA ALA A 11 -29.20 -8.09 21.61
C ALA A 11 -30.28 -7.50 22.53
N ALA A 12 -29.87 -6.77 23.57
CA ALA A 12 -30.77 -6.04 24.46
C ALA A 12 -31.28 -4.70 23.89
N GLY A 13 -30.90 -4.33 22.65
CA GLY A 13 -31.29 -3.06 22.02
C GLY A 13 -30.67 -1.81 22.67
N LYS A 14 -29.67 -1.98 23.54
CA LYS A 14 -28.96 -0.88 24.23
C LYS A 14 -27.79 -0.31 23.41
N LEU A 15 -27.51 -0.93 22.27
CA LEU A 15 -26.56 -0.51 21.26
C LEU A 15 -27.24 -0.68 19.91
N SER A 16 -27.08 0.30 19.02
CA SER A 16 -27.40 0.11 17.61
C SER A 16 -26.33 -0.76 16.94
N VAL A 17 -26.68 -1.38 15.81
CA VAL A 17 -25.72 -2.17 15.02
C VAL A 17 -24.48 -1.33 14.65
N GLY A 18 -24.66 -0.08 14.22
CA GLY A 18 -23.55 0.81 13.86
C GLY A 18 -22.65 1.20 15.04
N GLU A 19 -23.20 1.33 16.26
CA GLU A 19 -22.40 1.57 17.46
C GLU A 19 -21.67 0.30 17.93
N ALA A 20 -22.30 -0.86 17.79
CA ALA A 20 -21.67 -2.15 18.07
C ALA A 20 -20.51 -2.40 17.09
N GLU A 21 -20.70 -2.13 15.80
CA GLU A 21 -19.65 -2.18 14.78
C GLU A 21 -18.51 -1.23 15.10
N SER A 22 -18.80 0.03 15.41
CA SER A 22 -17.78 1.02 15.77
C SER A 22 -16.92 0.57 16.96
N ARG A 23 -17.56 -0.02 17.98
CA ARG A 23 -16.88 -0.50 19.19
C ARG A 23 -16.12 -1.81 18.99
N LEU A 24 -16.63 -2.74 18.17
CA LEU A 24 -15.89 -3.93 17.73
C LEU A 24 -14.65 -3.56 16.93
N SER A 25 -14.78 -2.52 16.12
CA SER A 25 -13.69 -2.00 15.31
C SER A 25 -12.52 -1.52 16.19
N LEU A 26 -12.79 -0.94 17.37
CA LEU A 26 -11.77 -0.49 18.33
C LEU A 26 -11.09 -1.63 19.10
N THR A 27 -11.67 -2.84 19.12
CA THR A 27 -11.15 -4.00 19.87
C THR A 27 -10.35 -4.99 19.03
N GLY A 28 -10.21 -4.79 17.71
CA GLY A 28 -9.49 -5.69 16.79
C GLY A 28 -7.97 -5.68 16.95
N ILE A 29 -7.45 -5.48 18.16
CA ILE A 29 -6.03 -5.56 18.49
C ILE A 29 -5.80 -6.89 19.21
N ASP A 30 -5.26 -7.87 18.49
CA ASP A 30 -4.82 -9.14 19.07
C ASP A 30 -3.37 -9.00 19.53
N ALA A 31 -3.14 -9.17 20.83
CA ALA A 31 -1.77 -9.24 21.35
C ALA A 31 -1.19 -10.62 21.02
N LEU A 32 -0.09 -10.63 20.27
CA LEU A 32 0.70 -11.83 20.01
C LEU A 32 1.96 -11.77 20.86
N GLU A 33 1.93 -12.50 21.98
CA GLU A 33 2.99 -12.51 22.99
C GLU A 33 3.38 -11.06 23.38
N ASP A 34 4.64 -10.81 23.75
CA ASP A 34 5.10 -9.49 24.20
C ASP A 34 5.63 -8.59 23.07
N PHE A 35 5.66 -9.07 21.82
CA PHE A 35 6.39 -8.40 20.73
C PHE A 35 5.52 -7.88 19.59
N ALA A 36 4.21 -8.19 19.53
CA ALA A 36 3.33 -7.66 18.50
C ALA A 36 1.89 -7.44 18.97
N ARG A 37 1.29 -6.35 18.48
CA ARG A 37 -0.14 -6.06 18.61
C ARG A 37 -0.72 -5.94 17.21
N LEU A 38 -1.46 -6.95 16.78
CA LEU A 38 -1.97 -7.07 15.42
C LEU A 38 -3.31 -6.37 15.31
N ASP A 39 -3.41 -5.41 14.41
CA ASP A 39 -4.67 -4.70 14.13
C ASP A 39 -5.48 -5.45 13.06
N THR A 40 -6.04 -6.60 13.46
CA THR A 40 -6.86 -7.47 12.60
C THR A 40 -8.15 -6.78 12.15
N GLY A 41 -8.58 -5.73 12.87
CA GLY A 41 -9.73 -4.90 12.52
C GLY A 41 -9.45 -3.76 11.52
N ARG A 42 -8.20 -3.52 11.10
CA ARG A 42 -7.85 -2.33 10.29
C ARG A 42 -8.60 -2.26 8.97
N HIS A 43 -8.77 -3.40 8.29
CA HIS A 43 -9.50 -3.45 7.03
C HIS A 43 -10.97 -3.06 7.21
N ALA A 44 -11.65 -3.56 8.25
CA ALA A 44 -13.03 -3.18 8.55
C ALA A 44 -13.15 -1.68 8.89
N ARG A 45 -12.18 -1.12 9.62
CA ARG A 45 -12.19 0.29 10.03
C ARG A 45 -11.86 1.28 8.92
N LYS A 46 -10.85 0.97 8.12
CA LYS A 46 -10.23 1.93 7.19
C LYS A 46 -10.32 1.50 5.73
N GLY A 47 -10.77 0.28 5.45
CA GLY A 47 -10.68 -0.32 4.11
C GLY A 47 -9.25 -0.70 3.70
N VAL A 48 -8.27 -0.60 4.61
CA VAL A 48 -6.84 -0.86 4.32
C VAL A 48 -6.40 -2.09 5.14
N PRO A 49 -5.82 -3.13 4.50
CA PRO A 49 -5.28 -4.28 5.24
C PRO A 49 -4.06 -3.89 6.07
N GLU A 50 -3.79 -4.65 7.11
CA GLU A 50 -2.60 -4.47 7.94
C GLU A 50 -1.35 -5.02 7.23
N VAL A 51 -0.26 -4.25 7.28
CA VAL A 51 1.03 -4.63 6.68
C VAL A 51 2.06 -4.89 7.78
N VAL A 52 2.70 -6.05 7.71
CA VAL A 52 3.75 -6.48 8.62
C VAL A 52 5.08 -5.88 8.14
N TYR A 53 5.49 -4.78 8.77
CA TYR A 53 6.79 -4.16 8.51
C TYR A 53 7.91 -5.02 9.13
N ALA A 54 8.73 -5.65 8.29
CA ALA A 54 9.71 -6.65 8.69
C ALA A 54 11.00 -6.10 9.33
N PRO A 55 11.53 -4.90 8.98
CA PRO A 55 12.77 -4.39 9.57
C PRO A 55 12.73 -4.34 11.10
N GLY A 56 13.82 -4.80 11.72
CA GLY A 56 13.97 -4.90 13.18
C GLY A 56 13.30 -6.12 13.83
N LYS A 57 12.63 -7.00 13.08
CA LYS A 57 12.05 -8.26 13.58
C LYS A 57 12.96 -9.45 13.27
N THR A 58 13.01 -10.44 14.16
CA THR A 58 13.65 -11.72 13.81
C THR A 58 12.82 -12.51 12.80
N ALA A 59 13.44 -13.46 12.12
CA ALA A 59 12.74 -14.36 11.20
C ALA A 59 11.62 -15.14 11.92
N GLU A 60 11.84 -15.62 13.15
CA GLU A 60 10.80 -16.36 13.89
C GLU A 60 9.63 -15.45 14.28
N GLN A 61 9.91 -14.22 14.74
CA GLN A 61 8.87 -13.24 15.09
C GLN A 61 8.01 -12.92 13.87
N LEU A 62 8.65 -12.70 12.72
CA LEU A 62 7.95 -12.39 11.48
C LEU A 62 7.04 -13.52 11.03
N VAL A 63 7.54 -14.76 11.02
CA VAL A 63 6.76 -15.96 10.67
C VAL A 63 5.54 -16.09 11.59
N LYS A 64 5.71 -15.95 12.91
CA LYS A 64 4.61 -16.00 13.88
C LYS A 64 3.55 -14.94 13.61
N ILE A 65 3.97 -13.70 13.32
CA ILE A 65 3.07 -12.58 13.01
C ILE A 65 2.30 -12.87 11.73
N CYS A 66 2.97 -13.27 10.65
CA CYS A 66 2.32 -13.59 9.38
C CYS A 66 1.33 -14.76 9.54
N ALA A 67 1.70 -15.81 10.28
CA ALA A 67 0.82 -16.94 10.56
C ALA A 67 -0.45 -16.48 11.32
N ALA A 68 -0.30 -15.62 12.33
CA ALA A 68 -1.41 -15.07 13.08
C ALA A 68 -2.32 -14.20 12.20
N MET A 69 -1.74 -13.34 11.36
CA MET A 69 -2.46 -12.50 10.40
C MET A 69 -3.27 -13.33 9.40
N VAL A 70 -2.66 -14.38 8.82
CA VAL A 70 -3.35 -15.29 7.89
C VAL A 70 -4.50 -16.01 8.58
N ARG A 71 -4.32 -16.47 9.83
CA ARG A 71 -5.42 -17.11 10.60
C ARG A 71 -6.56 -16.14 10.88
N ALA A 72 -6.26 -14.90 11.22
CA ALA A 72 -7.26 -13.93 11.65
C ALA A 72 -8.01 -13.28 10.47
N THR A 73 -7.31 -13.01 9.35
CA THR A 73 -7.84 -12.19 8.26
C THR A 73 -7.82 -12.88 6.89
N GLY A 74 -7.27 -14.10 6.81
CA GLY A 74 -7.14 -14.85 5.55
C GLY A 74 -5.93 -14.47 4.70
N SER A 75 -5.19 -13.39 5.04
CA SER A 75 -3.98 -13.00 4.33
C SER A 75 -3.00 -12.22 5.22
N ALA A 76 -1.76 -12.07 4.75
CA ALA A 76 -0.75 -11.22 5.36
C ALA A 76 0.13 -10.59 4.26
N ILE A 77 0.43 -9.30 4.41
CA ILE A 77 1.39 -8.59 3.56
C ILE A 77 2.61 -8.30 4.42
N ALA A 78 3.78 -8.81 4.03
CA ALA A 78 5.04 -8.53 4.69
C ALA A 78 5.91 -7.62 3.80
N SER A 79 6.42 -6.52 4.35
CA SER A 79 7.18 -5.51 3.60
C SER A 79 8.54 -5.22 4.25
N GLY A 80 9.54 -4.88 3.45
CA GLY A 80 10.90 -4.59 3.93
C GLY A 80 11.66 -5.85 4.32
N LEU A 81 11.38 -6.97 3.67
CA LEU A 81 12.00 -8.27 3.95
C LEU A 81 13.51 -8.28 3.67
N GLU A 82 14.27 -8.90 4.55
CA GLU A 82 15.67 -9.27 4.33
C GLU A 82 15.80 -10.75 3.99
N GLU A 83 16.95 -11.16 3.46
CA GLU A 83 17.17 -12.53 2.93
C GLU A 83 16.80 -13.64 3.94
N GLY A 84 17.24 -13.54 5.19
CA GLY A 84 16.92 -14.55 6.21
C GLY A 84 15.44 -14.59 6.58
N GLN A 85 14.76 -13.45 6.55
CA GLN A 85 13.31 -13.35 6.78
C GLN A 85 12.53 -13.92 5.59
N TRP A 86 13.01 -13.65 4.37
CA TRP A 86 12.44 -14.14 3.13
C TRP A 86 12.41 -15.67 3.10
N GLN A 87 13.58 -16.29 3.31
CA GLN A 87 13.73 -17.75 3.33
C GLN A 87 12.86 -18.40 4.41
N ALA A 88 12.72 -17.77 5.58
CA ALA A 88 11.89 -18.28 6.65
C ALA A 88 10.39 -18.28 6.28
N LEU A 89 9.91 -17.23 5.61
CA LEU A 89 8.53 -17.17 5.13
C LEU A 89 8.27 -18.19 4.00
N GLU A 90 9.20 -18.34 3.05
CA GLU A 90 9.08 -19.36 1.99
C GLU A 90 9.01 -20.77 2.55
N LYS A 91 9.82 -21.07 3.57
CA LYS A 91 9.82 -22.38 4.23
C LYS A 91 8.52 -22.67 4.98
N GLU A 92 7.93 -21.68 5.65
CA GLU A 92 6.69 -21.86 6.41
C GLU A 92 5.45 -21.88 5.51
N PHE A 93 5.46 -21.12 4.40
CA PHE A 93 4.28 -20.85 3.57
C PHE A 93 4.45 -21.25 2.09
N PRO A 94 5.06 -22.40 1.74
CA PRO A 94 5.48 -22.70 0.36
C PRO A 94 4.36 -22.61 -0.67
N ASP A 95 3.15 -23.07 -0.34
CA ASP A 95 1.99 -23.07 -1.25
C ASP A 95 0.98 -21.94 -0.96
N ARG A 96 1.37 -20.96 -0.14
CA ARG A 96 0.50 -19.86 0.31
C ARG A 96 0.98 -18.49 -0.16
N ILE A 97 2.16 -18.42 -0.74
CA ILE A 97 2.72 -17.18 -1.29
C ILE A 97 2.07 -16.91 -2.65
N THR A 98 1.28 -15.84 -2.71
CA THR A 98 0.55 -15.43 -3.93
C THR A 98 1.24 -14.29 -4.67
N THR A 99 2.15 -13.58 -3.99
CA THR A 99 3.01 -12.56 -4.60
C THR A 99 4.30 -12.50 -3.82
N ALA A 100 5.40 -12.45 -4.56
CA ALA A 100 6.74 -12.33 -4.02
C ALA A 100 7.55 -11.47 -5.00
N ASP A 101 7.93 -10.28 -4.57
CA ASP A 101 8.87 -9.43 -5.31
C ASP A 101 10.09 -9.15 -4.42
N PRO A 102 11.24 -9.82 -4.68
CA PRO A 102 12.45 -9.65 -3.88
C PRO A 102 13.06 -8.26 -4.05
N ARG A 103 12.86 -7.60 -5.20
CA ARG A 103 13.38 -6.23 -5.43
C ARG A 103 12.58 -5.23 -4.61
N ALA A 104 11.26 -5.35 -4.62
CA ALA A 104 10.37 -4.54 -3.79
C ALA A 104 10.37 -4.95 -2.30
N ARG A 105 11.04 -6.06 -1.96
CA ARG A 105 11.14 -6.64 -0.61
C ARG A 105 9.77 -6.87 0.03
N ILE A 106 8.83 -7.37 -0.75
CA ILE A 106 7.44 -7.56 -0.34
C ILE A 106 6.96 -8.96 -0.70
N MET A 107 6.18 -9.55 0.21
CA MET A 107 5.57 -10.87 0.05
C MET A 107 4.13 -10.84 0.54
N VAL A 108 3.24 -11.50 -0.20
CA VAL A 108 1.83 -11.68 0.18
C VAL A 108 1.56 -13.15 0.38
N ILE A 109 1.09 -13.48 1.59
CA ILE A 109 0.73 -14.83 2.02
C ILE A 109 -0.78 -14.89 2.17
N ARG A 110 -1.41 -15.96 1.69
CA ARG A 110 -2.87 -16.10 1.68
C ARG A 110 -3.31 -17.49 2.13
N ALA A 111 -4.41 -17.55 2.86
CA ALA A 111 -5.04 -18.81 3.22
C ALA A 111 -5.60 -19.50 1.96
N PRO A 112 -5.61 -20.85 1.90
CA PRO A 112 -6.17 -21.56 0.76
C PRO A 112 -7.62 -21.15 0.45
N GLY A 113 -7.94 -20.99 -0.84
CA GLY A 113 -9.29 -20.65 -1.31
C GLY A 113 -9.73 -19.20 -1.06
N GLN A 114 -8.86 -18.35 -0.50
CA GLN A 114 -9.10 -16.91 -0.47
C GLN A 114 -8.64 -16.29 -1.78
N GLU A 115 -9.45 -15.40 -2.35
CA GLU A 115 -9.12 -14.63 -3.55
C GLU A 115 -9.04 -13.13 -3.22
N ARG A 116 -8.40 -12.36 -4.10
CA ARG A 116 -8.42 -10.89 -4.01
C ARG A 116 -9.79 -10.39 -4.50
N SER A 117 -10.34 -9.38 -3.84
CA SER A 117 -11.45 -8.63 -4.47
C SER A 117 -10.90 -7.86 -5.67
N SER A 118 -11.76 -7.53 -6.63
CA SER A 118 -11.40 -6.75 -7.84
C SER A 118 -12.38 -5.61 -8.08
N ASP A 119 -12.96 -5.09 -7.01
CA ASP A 119 -14.09 -4.16 -7.00
C ASP A 119 -13.70 -2.69 -6.75
N ALA A 120 -12.41 -2.37 -6.58
CA ALA A 120 -11.97 -1.04 -6.18
C ALA A 120 -11.69 -0.07 -7.35
N GLY A 121 -11.80 -0.52 -8.60
CA GLY A 121 -11.55 0.30 -9.80
C GLY A 121 -10.09 0.27 -10.28
N THR A 122 -9.73 1.22 -11.14
CA THR A 122 -8.40 1.29 -11.78
C THR A 122 -7.56 2.41 -11.18
N ILE A 123 -6.29 2.13 -10.88
CA ILE A 123 -5.27 3.13 -10.59
C ILE A 123 -4.08 3.00 -11.57
N GLY A 124 -3.35 4.10 -11.77
CA GLY A 124 -2.11 4.11 -12.53
C GLY A 124 -0.90 4.29 -11.63
N ILE A 125 0.21 3.64 -11.97
CA ILE A 125 1.49 3.79 -11.27
C ILE A 125 2.57 4.11 -12.30
N ILE A 126 3.29 5.18 -12.03
CA ILE A 126 4.30 5.75 -12.92
C ILE A 126 5.62 5.84 -12.16
N SER A 127 6.71 5.30 -12.69
CA SER A 127 8.06 5.51 -12.13
C SER A 127 8.93 6.38 -13.05
N ALA A 128 9.68 7.30 -12.47
CA ALA A 128 10.58 8.18 -13.21
C ALA A 128 11.81 7.42 -13.72
N GLY A 129 12.48 6.67 -12.85
CA GLY A 129 13.61 5.84 -13.22
C GLY A 129 13.39 4.36 -12.96
N THR A 130 14.32 3.55 -13.46
CA THR A 130 14.40 2.12 -13.14
C THR A 130 14.71 1.86 -11.66
N ALA A 131 15.49 2.74 -11.03
CA ALA A 131 15.80 2.68 -9.61
C ALA A 131 14.57 2.89 -8.70
N ASP A 132 13.53 3.54 -9.21
CA ASP A 132 12.28 3.79 -8.49
C ASP A 132 11.30 2.62 -8.55
N ILE A 133 11.51 1.66 -9.46
CA ILE A 133 10.60 0.53 -9.71
C ILE A 133 10.31 -0.30 -8.44
N PRO A 134 11.29 -0.64 -7.58
CA PRO A 134 11.01 -1.39 -6.35
C PRO A 134 9.95 -0.72 -5.46
N VAL A 135 10.05 0.59 -5.29
CA VAL A 135 9.11 1.38 -4.48
C VAL A 135 7.76 1.53 -5.19
N ALA A 136 7.76 1.63 -6.52
CA ALA A 136 6.54 1.62 -7.34
C ALA A 136 5.78 0.29 -7.25
N GLU A 137 6.47 -0.85 -7.25
CA GLU A 137 5.84 -2.17 -7.11
C GLU A 137 5.25 -2.38 -5.71
N GLN A 138 5.84 -1.80 -4.65
CA GLN A 138 5.18 -1.80 -3.33
C GLN A 138 3.81 -1.13 -3.37
N ALA A 139 3.70 0.03 -4.03
CA ALA A 139 2.42 0.71 -4.22
C ALA A 139 1.46 -0.13 -5.08
N ALA A 140 1.98 -0.78 -6.12
CA ALA A 140 1.20 -1.62 -7.02
C ALA A 140 0.61 -2.84 -6.33
N ILE A 141 1.43 -3.53 -5.54
CA ILE A 141 1.02 -4.71 -4.79
C ILE A 141 0.01 -4.30 -3.72
N MET A 142 0.27 -3.22 -2.97
CA MET A 142 -0.66 -2.75 -1.95
C MET A 142 -2.03 -2.38 -2.52
N ALA A 143 -2.08 -1.63 -3.62
CA ALA A 143 -3.34 -1.27 -4.26
C ALA A 143 -4.06 -2.49 -4.85
N GLY A 144 -3.32 -3.44 -5.41
CA GLY A 144 -3.85 -4.71 -5.89
C GLY A 144 -4.44 -5.58 -4.77
N GLU A 145 -3.80 -5.62 -3.60
CA GLU A 145 -4.35 -6.29 -2.41
C GLU A 145 -5.62 -5.62 -1.87
N MET A 146 -5.80 -4.33 -2.16
CA MET A 146 -7.02 -3.57 -1.87
C MET A 146 -8.07 -3.65 -2.98
N GLY A 147 -7.82 -4.46 -4.02
CA GLY A 147 -8.75 -4.81 -5.08
C GLY A 147 -8.78 -3.86 -6.27
N CYS A 148 -7.72 -3.05 -6.45
CA CYS A 148 -7.59 -2.21 -7.64
C CYS A 148 -6.99 -3.00 -8.81
N THR A 149 -7.47 -2.69 -10.02
CA THR A 149 -6.71 -2.95 -11.25
C THR A 149 -5.59 -1.92 -11.34
N VAL A 150 -4.35 -2.37 -11.53
CA VAL A 150 -3.17 -1.50 -11.50
C VAL A 150 -2.50 -1.45 -12.86
N LEU A 151 -2.56 -0.29 -13.51
CA LEU A 151 -1.80 0.01 -14.72
C LEU A 151 -0.41 0.52 -14.34
N ARG A 152 0.62 0.08 -15.05
CA ARG A 152 2.03 0.37 -14.75
C ARG A 152 2.71 1.02 -15.94
N ALA A 153 3.50 2.06 -15.69
CA ALA A 153 4.40 2.67 -16.66
C ALA A 153 5.73 3.03 -15.97
N TYR A 154 6.81 2.39 -16.39
CA TYR A 154 8.11 2.54 -15.75
C TYR A 154 9.12 3.25 -16.63
N ASP A 155 10.09 3.90 -16.00
CA ASP A 155 11.20 4.61 -16.64
C ASP A 155 10.77 5.77 -17.57
N VAL A 156 9.74 6.50 -17.14
CA VAL A 156 9.18 7.67 -17.86
C VAL A 156 9.58 8.99 -17.21
N GLY A 157 10.85 9.10 -16.83
CA GLY A 157 11.42 10.25 -16.14
C GLY A 157 11.50 11.52 -16.99
N VAL A 158 11.78 12.64 -16.31
CA VAL A 158 11.76 13.99 -16.91
C VAL A 158 12.78 14.17 -18.03
N ALA A 159 13.94 13.51 -17.95
CA ALA A 159 14.95 13.51 -19.02
C ALA A 159 14.42 13.00 -20.37
N GLY A 160 13.35 12.20 -20.35
CA GLY A 160 12.63 11.73 -21.52
C GLY A 160 11.14 11.99 -21.41
N VAL A 161 10.71 13.18 -20.99
CA VAL A 161 9.30 13.51 -20.69
C VAL A 161 8.33 13.17 -21.82
N HIS A 162 8.78 13.14 -23.08
CA HIS A 162 7.98 12.69 -24.22
C HIS A 162 7.48 11.24 -24.10
N ARG A 163 8.20 10.37 -23.37
CA ARG A 163 7.80 8.97 -23.08
C ARG A 163 6.56 8.88 -22.20
N LEU A 164 6.16 9.97 -21.54
CA LEU A 164 4.99 10.02 -20.66
C LEU A 164 3.66 10.05 -21.43
N ALA A 165 3.66 10.54 -22.68
CA ALA A 165 2.44 10.84 -23.42
C ALA A 165 1.53 9.62 -23.63
N ASP A 166 2.09 8.51 -24.10
CA ASP A 166 1.28 7.33 -24.42
C ASP A 166 0.80 6.57 -23.16
N PRO A 167 1.63 6.37 -22.11
CA PRO A 167 1.15 5.86 -20.83
C PRO A 167 0.00 6.67 -20.23
N LEU A 168 0.08 8.01 -20.27
CA LEU A 168 -1.00 8.85 -19.74
C LEU A 168 -2.28 8.68 -20.56
N LYS A 169 -2.21 8.67 -21.90
CA LYS A 169 -3.39 8.40 -22.74
C LYS A 169 -4.03 7.07 -22.39
N GLN A 170 -3.22 6.01 -22.26
CA GLN A 170 -3.72 4.69 -21.90
C GLN A 170 -4.42 4.70 -20.53
N MET A 171 -3.78 5.28 -19.51
CA MET A 171 -4.35 5.35 -18.16
C MET A 171 -5.67 6.15 -18.14
N LEU A 172 -5.70 7.30 -18.80
CA LEU A 172 -6.91 8.14 -18.87
C LEU A 172 -8.06 7.46 -19.63
N SER A 173 -7.75 6.65 -20.63
CA SER A 173 -8.76 5.86 -21.35
C SER A 173 -9.31 4.66 -20.56
N SER A 174 -8.70 4.32 -19.43
CA SER A 174 -9.02 3.10 -18.65
C SER A 174 -9.78 3.37 -17.35
N ASP A 175 -10.52 4.48 -17.25
CA ASP A 175 -11.22 4.92 -16.03
C ASP A 175 -10.29 4.97 -14.80
N THR A 176 -9.04 5.40 -14.99
CA THR A 176 -8.09 5.53 -13.89
C THR A 176 -8.55 6.62 -12.93
N ARG A 177 -8.70 6.28 -11.64
CA ARG A 177 -9.28 7.18 -10.62
C ARG A 177 -8.25 7.95 -9.81
N ALA A 178 -7.01 7.45 -9.77
CA ALA A 178 -5.88 8.09 -9.13
C ALA A 178 -4.58 7.60 -9.76
N LEU A 179 -3.53 8.43 -9.68
CA LEU A 179 -2.18 8.06 -10.10
C LEU A 179 -1.21 8.09 -8.91
N VAL A 180 -0.33 7.10 -8.82
CA VAL A 180 0.87 7.17 -7.99
C VAL A 180 2.05 7.47 -8.90
N VAL A 181 2.77 8.55 -8.64
CA VAL A 181 3.94 8.95 -9.43
C VAL A 181 5.17 8.93 -8.54
N VAL A 182 6.11 8.06 -8.89
CA VAL A 182 7.27 7.70 -8.10
C VAL A 182 8.50 8.34 -8.72
N ALA A 183 9.24 9.13 -7.94
CA ALA A 183 10.44 9.79 -8.44
C ALA A 183 11.46 10.07 -7.32
N GLY A 184 12.71 9.67 -7.57
CA GLY A 184 13.88 10.16 -6.84
C GLY A 184 14.48 11.43 -7.44
N MET A 185 15.76 11.68 -7.13
CA MET A 185 16.55 12.84 -7.58
C MET A 185 15.85 14.17 -7.24
N GLU A 186 15.55 15.00 -8.23
CA GLU A 186 14.82 16.27 -8.07
C GLU A 186 13.31 16.11 -7.87
N GLY A 187 12.76 14.89 -7.99
CA GLY A 187 11.35 14.60 -7.71
C GLY A 187 10.35 15.37 -8.59
N ALA A 188 10.76 15.78 -9.81
CA ALA A 188 9.97 16.69 -10.64
C ALA A 188 8.77 16.03 -11.35
N LEU A 189 8.82 14.72 -11.63
CA LEU A 189 7.80 14.03 -12.42
C LEU A 189 6.37 14.12 -11.84
N PRO A 190 6.12 13.96 -10.53
CA PRO A 190 4.77 14.10 -9.96
C PRO A 190 4.13 15.46 -10.22
N SER A 191 4.90 16.55 -10.13
CA SER A 191 4.41 17.90 -10.44
C SER A 191 4.01 18.05 -11.90
N VAL A 192 4.81 17.49 -12.82
CA VAL A 192 4.51 17.46 -14.26
C VAL A 192 3.23 16.67 -14.51
N VAL A 193 3.14 15.44 -14.00
CA VAL A 193 1.96 14.58 -14.21
C VAL A 193 0.70 15.23 -13.65
N SER A 194 0.75 15.80 -12.44
CA SER A 194 -0.40 16.46 -11.80
C SER A 194 -0.92 17.65 -12.60
N GLY A 195 -0.07 18.31 -13.40
CA GLY A 195 -0.50 19.39 -14.31
C GLY A 195 -1.14 18.90 -15.62
N LEU A 196 -1.07 17.59 -15.91
CA LEU A 196 -1.48 17.00 -17.19
C LEU A 196 -2.72 16.09 -17.08
N VAL A 197 -3.19 15.79 -15.87
CA VAL A 197 -4.27 14.82 -15.65
C VAL A 197 -5.41 15.42 -14.82
N PRO A 198 -6.66 14.99 -15.04
CA PRO A 198 -7.81 15.48 -14.28
C PRO A 198 -8.07 14.68 -12.98
N VAL A 199 -7.17 13.78 -12.60
CA VAL A 199 -7.34 12.86 -11.44
C VAL A 199 -6.29 13.13 -10.37
N PRO A 200 -6.57 12.82 -9.09
CA PRO A 200 -5.60 13.01 -8.01
C PRO A 200 -4.28 12.27 -8.28
N VAL A 201 -3.18 12.95 -7.97
CA VAL A 201 -1.82 12.40 -8.06
C VAL A 201 -1.23 12.26 -6.67
N ILE A 202 -0.75 11.06 -6.34
CA ILE A 202 0.02 10.78 -5.14
C ILE A 202 1.50 10.81 -5.54
N GLY A 203 2.21 11.85 -5.11
CA GLY A 203 3.66 11.95 -5.21
C GLY A 203 4.33 11.03 -4.19
N LEU A 204 5.13 10.10 -4.69
CA LEU A 204 5.91 9.15 -3.89
C LEU A 204 7.40 9.43 -4.09
N PRO A 205 8.02 10.23 -3.21
CA PRO A 205 9.45 10.44 -3.26
C PRO A 205 10.18 9.15 -2.88
N THR A 206 11.26 8.83 -3.57
CA THR A 206 12.14 7.70 -3.21
C THR A 206 13.46 8.21 -2.64
N SER A 207 14.15 7.35 -1.91
CA SER A 207 15.52 7.63 -1.44
C SER A 207 16.56 7.62 -2.56
N THR A 208 16.17 7.29 -3.81
CA THR A 208 17.03 7.40 -4.99
C THR A 208 17.48 8.84 -5.16
N GLY A 209 18.80 9.06 -5.21
CA GLY A 209 19.39 10.38 -5.36
C GLY A 209 20.77 10.45 -4.73
N TYR A 210 21.65 11.27 -5.27
CA TYR A 210 23.01 11.46 -4.75
C TYR A 210 23.35 12.94 -4.60
N GLY A 211 24.40 13.22 -3.83
CA GLY A 211 24.89 14.57 -3.60
C GLY A 211 23.99 15.38 -2.67
N LEU A 212 23.93 16.69 -2.90
CA LEU A 212 23.19 17.62 -2.05
C LEU A 212 21.69 17.30 -2.09
N GLY A 213 21.13 17.02 -0.90
CA GLY A 213 19.72 16.64 -0.76
C GLY A 213 19.39 15.26 -1.34
N GLY A 214 20.35 14.33 -1.33
CA GLY A 214 20.11 12.90 -1.54
C GLY A 214 19.20 12.27 -0.46
N GLU A 215 19.12 10.94 -0.45
CA GLU A 215 18.22 10.18 0.44
C GLU A 215 16.74 10.59 0.32
N GLY A 216 16.35 11.13 -0.84
CA GLY A 216 14.99 11.59 -1.12
C GLY A 216 14.62 12.94 -0.52
N ILE A 217 15.53 13.64 0.16
CA ILE A 217 15.25 14.95 0.78
C ILE A 217 14.84 15.98 -0.28
N THR A 218 15.59 16.09 -1.37
CA THR A 218 15.25 17.02 -2.47
C THR A 218 13.91 16.64 -3.08
N ALA A 219 13.70 15.37 -3.40
CA ALA A 219 12.47 14.88 -4.00
C ALA A 219 11.25 15.20 -3.12
N LEU A 220 11.32 14.94 -1.82
CA LEU A 220 10.25 15.24 -0.87
C LEU A 220 9.94 16.74 -0.81
N LEU A 221 10.98 17.58 -0.63
CA LEU A 221 10.79 19.03 -0.54
C LEU A 221 10.25 19.62 -1.84
N ALA A 222 10.74 19.17 -3.00
CA ALA A 222 10.27 19.63 -4.30
C ALA A 222 8.80 19.26 -4.54
N MET A 223 8.39 18.02 -4.20
CA MET A 223 7.00 17.60 -4.32
C MET A 223 6.08 18.40 -3.38
N LEU A 224 6.50 18.65 -2.13
CA LEU A 224 5.72 19.44 -1.17
C LEU A 224 5.59 20.92 -1.54
N GLN A 225 6.61 21.48 -2.18
CA GLN A 225 6.60 22.87 -2.65
C GLN A 225 5.90 23.06 -4.00
N SER A 226 5.43 21.97 -4.62
CA SER A 226 4.71 22.04 -5.89
C SER A 226 3.42 22.83 -5.74
N CYS A 227 3.18 23.73 -6.69
CA CYS A 227 1.92 24.47 -6.79
C CYS A 227 0.88 23.75 -7.65
N SER A 228 1.18 22.55 -8.16
CA SER A 228 0.27 21.79 -9.01
C SER A 228 -0.92 21.28 -8.21
N PRO A 229 -2.15 21.76 -8.47
CA PRO A 229 -3.32 21.31 -7.72
C PRO A 229 -3.59 19.82 -8.01
N GLY A 230 -4.05 19.10 -6.99
CA GLY A 230 -4.32 17.66 -7.10
C GLY A 230 -3.13 16.76 -6.73
N LEU A 231 -1.95 17.32 -6.45
CA LEU A 231 -0.81 16.58 -5.92
C LEU A 231 -0.89 16.45 -4.39
N SER A 232 -0.84 15.22 -3.89
CA SER A 232 -0.66 14.90 -2.46
C SER A 232 0.60 14.07 -2.29
N VAL A 233 1.38 14.31 -1.24
CA VAL A 233 2.72 13.72 -1.09
C VAL A 233 2.75 12.79 0.12
N VAL A 234 3.30 11.58 -0.06
CA VAL A 234 3.58 10.67 1.05
C VAL A 234 5.05 10.75 1.47
N ASN A 235 5.41 10.09 2.57
CA ASN A 235 6.79 10.05 3.02
C ASN A 235 7.70 9.29 2.04
N ILE A 236 9.01 9.51 2.16
CA ILE A 236 10.05 8.87 1.36
C ILE A 236 9.94 7.34 1.47
N ASP A 237 10.01 6.67 0.32
CA ASP A 237 9.91 5.21 0.16
C ASP A 237 8.61 4.59 0.69
N ASN A 238 7.57 5.40 0.98
CA ASN A 238 6.30 4.89 1.49
C ASN A 238 5.36 4.37 0.39
N GLY A 239 5.83 3.36 -0.36
CA GLY A 239 5.04 2.73 -1.43
C GLY A 239 3.73 2.13 -0.94
N ILE A 240 3.75 1.47 0.22
CA ILE A 240 2.54 0.95 0.88
C ILE A 240 1.51 2.06 1.11
N GLY A 241 1.93 3.18 1.69
CA GLY A 241 1.03 4.31 1.95
C GLY A 241 0.48 4.95 0.68
N ALA A 242 1.30 5.07 -0.35
CA ALA A 242 0.88 5.61 -1.64
C ALA A 242 -0.16 4.72 -2.33
N GLY A 243 0.11 3.42 -2.43
CA GLY A 243 -0.81 2.45 -3.02
C GLY A 243 -2.13 2.38 -2.25
N ALA A 244 -2.07 2.38 -0.92
CA ALA A 244 -3.26 2.37 -0.08
C ALA A 244 -4.11 3.64 -0.28
N THR A 245 -3.48 4.81 -0.35
CA THR A 245 -4.17 6.09 -0.56
C THR A 245 -4.86 6.12 -1.92
N ALA A 246 -4.16 5.71 -2.98
CA ALA A 246 -4.73 5.62 -4.33
C ALA A 246 -5.92 4.65 -4.39
N ALA A 247 -5.82 3.49 -3.72
CA ALA A 247 -6.90 2.52 -3.67
C ALA A 247 -8.14 3.03 -2.90
N LEU A 248 -7.95 3.78 -1.81
CA LEU A 248 -9.06 4.43 -1.10
C LEU A 248 -9.78 5.44 -1.98
N ILE A 249 -9.04 6.24 -2.75
CA ILE A 249 -9.62 7.19 -3.71
C ILE A 249 -10.43 6.43 -4.77
N ALA A 250 -9.85 5.39 -5.36
CA ALA A 250 -10.50 4.61 -6.41
C ALA A 250 -11.79 3.93 -5.93
N LYS A 251 -11.79 3.42 -4.69
CA LYS A 251 -12.95 2.83 -4.03
C LYS A 251 -14.03 3.86 -3.70
N ALA A 252 -13.64 5.05 -3.26
CA ALA A 252 -14.58 6.12 -2.93
C ALA A 252 -15.29 6.67 -4.18
N ALA A 253 -14.56 6.84 -5.29
CA ALA A 253 -15.12 7.34 -6.54
C ALA A 253 -16.05 6.33 -7.27
N GLY A 254 -16.02 5.05 -6.89
CA GLY A 254 -16.94 4.03 -7.40
C GLY A 254 -18.22 3.84 -6.58
N ARG A 255 -18.42 4.58 -5.49
CA ARG A 255 -19.64 4.60 -4.67
C ARG A 255 -20.61 5.66 -5.17
#